data_AF-A0A0F8VM59-F1
#
_entry.id   AF-A0A0F8VM59-F1
#
_cell.length_a   1.000
_cell.length_b   1.000
_cell.length_c   1.000
_cell.angle_alpha   90.00
_cell.angle_beta   90.00
_cell.angle_gamma   90.00
#
_symmetry.space_group_name_H-M   'P 1'
#
loop_
_entity.id
_entity.type
_entity.pdbx_description
1 polymer ?
#
loop_
_entity_poly.entity_id
_entity_poly.type
_entity_poly.pdbx_seq_one_letter_code
_entity_poly.pdbx_strand_id
1 'polypeptide(L)'
;MRLLDRLKKEARECSEWRGHDLGRFYADPYWGNTKPTAECKNCDAGVTVCPKPMPNEIEMWGDSLAQNCPVINPDRPNAWRRKG
;
A
#
# COMPACT_ATOMS: atom_id res chain seq x y z
N MET A 1 -5.68 0.96 -20.80
CA MET A 1 -5.39 0.48 -19.43
C MET A 1 -6.68 0.51 -18.63
N ARG A 2 -7.04 -0.55 -17.89
CA ARG A 2 -8.23 -0.53 -17.03
C ARG A 2 -7.97 0.32 -15.79
N LEU A 3 -9.02 0.90 -15.18
CA LEU A 3 -8.89 1.73 -13.97
C LEU A 3 -8.12 1.01 -12.86
N LEU A 4 -8.43 -0.27 -12.61
CA LEU A 4 -7.72 -1.05 -11.59
C LEU A 4 -6.21 -1.18 -11.89
N ASP A 5 -5.83 -1.38 -13.14
CA ASP A 5 -4.43 -1.52 -13.53
C ASP A 5 -3.69 -0.18 -13.35
N ARG A 6 -4.36 0.94 -13.66
CA ARG A 6 -3.86 2.30 -13.41
C ARG A 6 -3.61 2.50 -11.92
N LEU A 7 -4.60 2.22 -11.08
CA LEU A 7 -4.49 2.42 -9.62
C LEU A 7 -3.41 1.54 -9.00
N LYS A 8 -3.28 0.28 -9.41
CA LYS A 8 -2.19 -0.59 -8.95
C LYS A 8 -0.82 -0.05 -9.33
N LYS A 9 -0.69 0.52 -10.53
CA LYS A 9 0.54 1.13 -11.02
C LYS A 9 0.88 2.39 -10.23
N GLU A 10 -0.06 3.32 -10.09
CA GLU A 10 0.12 4.57 -9.35
C GLU A 10 0.44 4.31 -7.87
N ALA A 11 -0.29 3.38 -7.23
CA ALA A 11 -0.03 2.97 -5.85
C ALA A 11 1.40 2.43 -5.67
N ARG A 12 1.89 1.65 -6.63
CA ARG A 12 3.26 1.13 -6.64
C ARG A 12 4.28 2.26 -6.81
N GLU A 13 4.13 3.11 -7.82
CA GLU A 13 5.03 4.22 -8.08
C GLU A 13 5.10 5.19 -6.89
N CYS A 14 3.96 5.53 -6.28
CA CYS A 14 3.90 6.36 -5.09
C CYS A 14 4.57 5.71 -3.88
N SER A 15 4.35 4.41 -3.67
CA SER A 15 4.98 3.67 -2.58
C SER A 15 6.49 3.55 -2.78
N GLU A 16 6.94 3.27 -4.00
CA GLU A 16 8.36 3.18 -4.38
C GLU A 16 9.06 4.53 -4.22
N TRP A 17 8.43 5.64 -4.64
CA TRP A 17 8.94 6.99 -4.42
C TRP A 17 9.12 7.31 -2.93
N ARG A 18 8.29 6.70 -2.08
CA ARG A 18 8.38 6.80 -0.61
C ARG A 18 9.34 5.79 0.02
N GLY A 19 10.00 4.93 -0.77
CA GLY A 19 10.96 3.94 -0.28
C GLY A 19 10.36 2.59 0.11
N HIS A 20 9.14 2.28 -0.33
CA HIS A 20 8.50 0.98 -0.10
C HIS A 20 8.55 0.09 -1.35
N ASP A 21 9.01 -1.15 -1.20
CA ASP A 21 8.91 -2.19 -2.25
C ASP A 21 7.66 -3.04 -2.01
N LEU A 22 6.58 -2.73 -2.73
CA LEU A 22 5.33 -3.48 -2.62
C LEU A 22 5.45 -4.91 -3.18
N GLY A 23 4.82 -5.83 -2.47
CA GLY A 23 4.52 -7.18 -2.94
C GLY A 23 3.47 -7.21 -4.07
N ARG A 24 2.96 -8.41 -4.34
CA ARG A 24 1.84 -8.59 -5.27
C ARG A 24 0.56 -8.12 -4.63
N PHE A 25 -0.31 -7.48 -5.41
CA PHE A 25 -1.66 -7.18 -4.96
C PHE A 25 -2.45 -8.48 -4.78
N TYR A 26 -3.06 -8.65 -3.62
CA TYR A 26 -3.93 -9.76 -3.26
C TYR A 26 -5.37 -9.26 -3.01
N ALA A 27 -6.32 -10.18 -3.08
CA ALA A 27 -7.71 -9.90 -2.72
C ALA A 27 -7.84 -10.00 -1.20
N ASP A 28 -8.22 -8.91 -0.55
CA ASP A 28 -8.32 -8.83 0.90
C ASP A 28 -9.76 -9.16 1.36
N PRO A 29 -9.96 -10.21 2.19
CA PRO A 29 -11.28 -10.58 2.70
C PRO A 29 -11.95 -9.47 3.53
N TYR A 30 -11.17 -8.61 4.19
CA TYR A 30 -11.70 -7.50 4.97
C TYR A 30 -12.53 -6.54 4.10
N TRP A 31 -12.18 -6.42 2.82
CA TRP A 31 -12.89 -5.61 1.83
C TRP A 31 -13.82 -6.43 0.92
N GLY A 32 -14.23 -7.62 1.38
CA GLY A 32 -15.03 -8.54 0.57
C GLY A 32 -14.36 -8.93 -0.75
N ASN A 33 -13.01 -8.96 -0.80
CA ASN A 33 -12.21 -9.23 -1.99
C ASN A 33 -12.37 -8.21 -3.14
N THR A 34 -12.98 -7.05 -2.88
CA THR A 34 -13.26 -6.04 -3.92
C THR A 34 -12.19 -4.95 -4.04
N LYS A 35 -11.38 -4.78 -3.00
CA LYS A 35 -10.33 -3.75 -2.90
C LYS A 35 -8.99 -4.46 -2.77
N PRO A 36 -8.21 -4.58 -3.87
CA PRO A 36 -6.91 -5.23 -3.81
C PRO A 36 -5.94 -4.50 -2.88
N THR A 37 -5.22 -5.26 -2.06
CA THR A 37 -4.24 -4.76 -1.10
C THR A 37 -2.85 -5.28 -1.48
N ALA A 38 -1.80 -4.49 -1.26
CA ALA A 38 -0.42 -4.92 -1.34
C ALA A 38 0.35 -4.40 -0.12
N GLU A 39 1.30 -5.19 0.37
CA GLU A 39 2.15 -4.83 1.51
C GLU A 39 3.59 -4.68 1.07
N CYS A 40 4.30 -3.74 1.69
CA CYS A 40 5.73 -3.59 1.52
C CYS A 40 6.46 -4.80 2.12
N LYS A 41 7.32 -5.44 1.32
CA LYS A 41 8.06 -6.65 1.72
C LYS A 41 9.02 -6.45 2.90
N ASN A 42 9.38 -5.19 3.18
CA ASN A 42 10.42 -4.85 4.16
C ASN A 42 9.86 -4.30 5.48
N CYS A 43 8.67 -3.70 5.46
CA CYS A 43 8.14 -2.94 6.59
C CYS A 43 6.67 -3.17 6.91
N ASP A 44 6.02 -4.09 6.20
CA ASP A 44 4.61 -4.45 6.38
C ASP A 44 3.62 -3.28 6.12
N ALA A 45 4.11 -2.09 5.72
CA ALA A 45 3.28 -0.95 5.33
C ALA A 45 2.45 -1.31 4.09
N GLY A 46 1.13 -1.20 4.21
CA GLY A 46 0.18 -1.58 3.16
C GLY A 46 -0.32 -0.42 2.30
N VAL A 47 -0.83 -0.77 1.12
CA VAL A 47 -1.70 0.07 0.29
C VAL A 47 -2.88 -0.74 -0.21
N THR A 48 -4.06 -0.13 -0.17
CA THR A 48 -5.31 -0.68 -0.71
C THR A 48 -5.80 0.23 -1.84
N VAL A 49 -6.27 -0.38 -2.93
CA VAL A 49 -6.86 0.34 -4.06
C VAL A 49 -8.36 0.03 -4.18
N CYS A 50 -9.17 1.05 -4.41
CA CYS A 50 -10.60 0.94 -4.66
C CYS A 50 -10.91 1.18 -6.15
N PRO A 51 -11.15 0.12 -6.94
CA PRO A 51 -11.45 0.27 -8.37
C PRO A 51 -12.86 0.79 -8.67
N LYS A 52 -13.71 0.93 -7.65
CA LYS A 52 -15.09 1.40 -7.75
C LYS A 52 -15.40 2.32 -6.57
N PRO A 53 -14.74 3.49 -6.49
CA PRO A 53 -15.00 4.42 -5.39
C PRO A 53 -16.43 4.94 -5.49
N MET A 54 -17.09 5.08 -4.34
CA MET A 54 -18.31 5.89 -4.25
C MET A 54 -17.99 7.37 -4.51
N PRO A 55 -18.99 8.22 -4.81
CA PRO A 55 -18.77 9.67 -4.88
C PRO A 55 -18.08 10.17 -3.60
N ASN A 56 -16.95 10.88 -3.76
CA ASN A 56 -16.08 11.38 -2.68
C ASN A 56 -15.29 10.31 -1.90
N GLU A 57 -15.29 9.05 -2.34
CA GLU A 57 -14.40 8.02 -1.78
C GLU A 57 -13.01 8.12 -2.42
N ILE A 58 -11.98 7.85 -1.62
CA ILE A 58 -10.58 7.89 -2.06
C ILE A 58 -10.28 6.62 -2.87
N GLU A 59 -9.57 6.78 -3.99
CA GLU A 59 -9.23 5.66 -4.89
C GLU A 59 -8.11 4.76 -4.34
N MET A 60 -7.23 5.29 -3.48
CA MET A 60 -6.11 4.56 -2.87
C MET A 60 -5.74 5.12 -1.50
N TRP A 61 -5.47 4.25 -0.53
CA TRP A 61 -5.03 4.64 0.82
C TRP A 61 -4.13 3.56 1.42
N GLY A 62 -3.41 3.92 2.47
CA GLY A 62 -2.57 3.01 3.23
C GLY A 62 -1.29 3.66 3.73
N ASP A 63 -0.64 2.99 4.67
CA ASP A 63 0.55 3.52 5.34
C ASP A 63 1.71 3.74 4.38
N SER A 64 1.85 2.92 3.34
CA SER A 64 2.94 3.10 2.36
C SER A 64 2.78 4.37 1.50
N LEU A 65 1.59 5.01 1.53
CA LEU A 65 1.31 6.28 0.87
C LEU A 65 1.39 7.49 1.83
N ALA A 66 1.49 7.26 3.14
CA ALA A 66 1.48 8.31 4.15
C ALA A 66 2.76 9.17 4.08
N GLN A 67 2.63 10.47 4.39
CA GLN A 67 3.76 11.40 4.39
C GLN A 67 4.85 11.04 5.42
N ASN A 68 4.46 10.45 6.55
CA ASN A 68 5.33 10.14 7.68
C ASN A 68 5.54 8.64 7.87
N CYS A 69 5.45 7.84 6.81
CA CYS A 69 5.68 6.41 6.95
C CYS A 69 7.16 6.15 7.28
N PRO A 70 7.47 5.49 8.41
CA PRO A 70 8.85 5.16 8.74
C PRO A 70 9.27 3.96 7.88
N VAL A 71 9.85 4.24 6.71
CA VAL A 71 10.50 3.21 5.89
C VAL A 71 11.42 2.39 6.81
N ILE A 72 11.18 1.08 6.91
CA ILE A 72 12.18 0.18 7.51
C ILE A 72 13.30 0.11 6.49
N ASN A 73 14.28 0.98 6.65
CA ASN A 73 15.57 0.75 6.05
C ASN A 73 16.11 -0.55 6.68
N PRO A 74 16.41 -1.61 5.90
CA PRO A 74 17.00 -2.83 6.45
C PRO A 74 18.32 -2.55 7.21
N ASP A 75 19.04 -1.46 6.88
CA ASP A 75 20.24 -1.00 7.59
C ASP A 75 19.94 -0.14 8.82
N ARG A 76 18.70 0.34 8.98
CA ARG A 76 18.21 1.13 10.12
C ARG A 76 16.74 0.79 10.39
N PRO A 77 16.45 -0.34 11.06
CA PRO A 77 15.08 -0.74 11.30
C PRO A 77 14.36 0.35 12.11
N ASN A 78 13.12 0.66 11.70
CA ASN A 78 12.34 1.68 12.38
C ASN A 78 12.11 1.27 13.86
N ALA A 79 12.07 2.27 14.75
CA ALA A 79 11.94 2.06 16.20
C ALA A 79 10.62 1.40 16.63
N TRP A 80 9.67 1.25 15.69
CA TRP A 80 8.34 0.70 15.91
C TRP A 80 8.28 -0.83 15.78
N ARG A 81 9.29 -1.48 15.17
CA ARG A 81 9.42 -2.94 15.15
C ARG A 81 10.00 -3.47 16.47
N ARG A 82 9.44 -3.07 17.61
CA ARG A 82 9.58 -3.84 18.86
C ARG A 82 8.67 -5.07 18.74
N LYS A 83 9.21 -6.13 18.13
CA LYS A 83 8.62 -7.47 18.27
C LYS A 83 8.61 -7.82 19.77
N GLY A 84 7.42 -7.93 20.34
CA GLY A 84 7.18 -8.79 21.50
C GLY A 84 7.21 -10.25 21.10
#